data_AF-A0A9D0BVZ0-F1
#
_entry.id   AF-A0A9D0BVZ0-F1
#
_cell.length_a   1.000
_cell.length_b   1.000
_cell.length_c   1.000
_cell.angle_alpha   90.00
_cell.angle_beta   90.00
_cell.angle_gamma   90.00
#
_symmetry.space_group_name_H-M   'P 1'
#
loop_
_entity.id
_entity.type
_entity.pdbx_description
1 polymer ?
#
loop_
_entity_poly.entity_id
_entity_poly.type
_entity_poly.pdbx_seq_one_letter_code
_entity_poly.pdbx_strand_id
1 'polypeptide(L)'
;MGIIKPHLPVKFIAAITYSPQAPLEEIFHRLETLFSQIDLRSEVYPFDFSEYYTDEMGTNLTKQMVAFRRLLPAESLPDFKMATNTIEADYSLNHNRRVNIDPGYICAAKLVLATTKDYD
;
A
#
# COMPACT_ATOMS: atom_id res chain seq x y z
N MET A 1 19.34 30.93 -12.80
CA MET A 1 17.92 30.65 -12.56
C MET A 1 17.66 29.19 -12.94
N GLY A 2 17.05 28.38 -12.07
CA GLY A 2 16.75 26.99 -12.39
C GLY A 2 15.63 26.88 -13.43
N ILE A 3 15.75 25.94 -14.38
CA ILE A 3 14.69 25.65 -15.34
C ILE A 3 13.63 24.80 -14.64
N ILE A 4 12.38 25.28 -14.56
CA ILE A 4 11.26 24.51 -14.05
C ILE A 4 11.06 23.31 -14.99
N LYS A 5 11.09 22.09 -14.43
CA LYS A 5 10.77 20.87 -15.14
C LYS A 5 9.57 20.21 -14.46
N PRO A 6 8.55 19.76 -15.20
CA PRO A 6 7.48 18.97 -14.62
C PRO A 6 8.07 17.67 -14.03
N HIS A 7 7.53 17.24 -12.90
CA HIS A 7 7.88 15.93 -12.35
C HIS A 7 7.40 14.85 -13.33
N LEU A 8 8.30 13.92 -13.66
CA LEU A 8 7.93 12.76 -14.46
C LEU A 8 6.98 11.87 -13.66
N PRO A 9 5.96 11.26 -14.31
CA PRO A 9 5.12 10.25 -13.67
C PRO A 9 5.97 9.16 -13.01
N VAL A 10 5.52 8.70 -11.85
CA VAL A 10 6.23 7.74 -10.99
C VAL A 10 5.53 6.39 -10.98
N LYS A 11 6.27 5.33 -10.63
CA LYS A 11 5.73 3.97 -10.52
C LYS A 11 5.19 3.80 -9.10
N PHE A 12 3.88 3.66 -8.96
CA PHE A 12 3.28 3.38 -7.66
C PHE A 12 3.52 1.93 -7.25
N ILE A 13 3.69 1.75 -5.94
CA ILE A 13 3.81 0.47 -5.25
C ILE A 13 2.90 0.46 -4.02
N ALA A 14 2.63 -0.71 -3.48
CA ALA A 14 2.02 -0.84 -2.16
C ALA A 14 2.66 -1.99 -1.38
N ALA A 15 2.92 -1.77 -0.09
CA ALA A 15 3.24 -2.83 0.85
C ALA A 15 1.95 -3.24 1.58
N ILE A 16 1.59 -4.52 1.50
CA ILE A 16 0.31 -5.03 1.98
C ILE A 16 0.62 -6.08 3.05
N THR A 17 0.25 -5.80 4.29
CA THR A 17 0.28 -6.76 5.39
C THR A 17 -1.14 -7.22 5.66
N TYR A 18 -1.39 -8.52 5.79
CA TYR A 18 -2.74 -9.05 5.91
C TYR A 18 -2.81 -10.27 6.82
N SER A 19 -3.96 -10.45 7.46
CA SER A 19 -4.27 -11.65 8.24
C SER A 19 -4.76 -12.79 7.34
N PRO A 20 -4.73 -14.04 7.81
CA PRO A 20 -5.25 -15.18 7.04
C PRO A 20 -6.72 -15.08 6.65
N GLN A 21 -7.50 -14.22 7.32
CA GLN A 21 -8.93 -14.02 7.07
C GLN A 21 -9.23 -12.83 6.15
N ALA A 22 -8.21 -12.15 5.61
CA ALA A 22 -8.40 -11.04 4.69
C ALA A 22 -8.88 -11.52 3.30
N PRO A 23 -9.89 -10.88 2.68
CA PRO A 23 -10.36 -11.23 1.34
C PRO A 23 -9.43 -10.66 0.26
N LEU A 24 -8.26 -11.27 0.08
CA LEU A 24 -7.17 -10.72 -0.72
C LEU A 24 -7.52 -10.45 -2.18
N GLU A 25 -8.23 -11.36 -2.84
CA GLU A 25 -8.58 -11.17 -4.26
C GLU A 25 -9.46 -9.93 -4.46
N GLU A 26 -10.40 -9.68 -3.54
CA GLU A 26 -11.24 -8.48 -3.60
C GLU A 26 -10.42 -7.22 -3.30
N ILE A 27 -9.53 -7.27 -2.31
CA ILE A 27 -8.62 -6.17 -1.97
C ILE A 27 -7.72 -5.83 -3.17
N PHE A 28 -7.10 -6.84 -3.82
CA PHE A 28 -6.28 -6.63 -5.01
C PHE A 28 -7.10 -6.03 -6.16
N HIS A 29 -8.32 -6.54 -6.40
CA HIS A 29 -9.19 -5.98 -7.43
C HIS A 29 -9.52 -4.51 -7.18
N ARG A 30 -9.76 -4.14 -5.92
CA ARG A 30 -9.98 -2.74 -5.52
C ARG A 30 -8.75 -1.88 -5.71
N LEU A 31 -7.56 -2.38 -5.38
CA LEU A 31 -6.31 -1.69 -5.64
C LEU A 31 -6.06 -1.50 -7.14
N GLU A 32 -6.36 -2.50 -7.96
CA GLU A 32 -6.23 -2.39 -9.42
C GLU A 32 -7.19 -1.36 -10.03
N THR A 33 -8.39 -1.26 -9.46
CA THR A 33 -9.38 -0.24 -9.84
C THR A 33 -8.93 1.16 -9.43
N LEU A 34 -8.29 1.30 -8.26
CA LEU A 34 -7.84 2.57 -7.71
C LEU A 34 -6.59 3.11 -8.40
N PHE A 35 -5.58 2.27 -8.61
CA PHE A 35 -4.28 2.68 -9.17
C PHE A 35 -4.19 2.38 -10.66
N SER A 36 -4.08 1.09 -10.98
CA SER A 36 -4.12 0.45 -12.31
C SER A 36 -3.81 -1.03 -12.10
N GLN A 37 -3.83 -1.85 -13.17
CA GLN A 37 -3.43 -3.25 -13.09
C GLN A 37 -2.12 -3.47 -12.32
N ILE A 38 -2.10 -4.46 -11.43
CA ILE A 38 -0.87 -4.90 -10.75
C ILE A 38 -0.07 -5.71 -11.77
N ASP A 39 1.13 -5.25 -12.11
CA ASP A 39 1.99 -5.92 -13.09
C ASP A 39 3.22 -6.59 -12.48
N LEU A 40 3.51 -6.31 -11.21
CA LEU A 40 4.53 -7.01 -10.43
C LEU A 40 4.00 -7.33 -9.04
N ARG A 41 4.32 -8.53 -8.56
CA ARG A 41 4.10 -8.97 -7.19
C ARG A 41 5.41 -9.56 -6.67
N SER A 42 5.79 -9.23 -5.44
CA SER A 42 6.89 -9.91 -4.77
C SER A 42 6.48 -11.35 -4.39
N GLU A 43 7.46 -12.13 -3.94
CA GLU A 43 7.18 -13.30 -3.12
C GLU A 43 6.33 -12.90 -1.90
N VAL A 44 5.52 -13.85 -1.45
CA VAL A 44 4.73 -13.74 -0.23
C VAL A 44 5.60 -14.22 0.94
N TYR A 45 5.71 -13.41 2.00
CA TYR A 45 6.56 -13.74 3.13
C TYR A 45 5.84 -13.48 4.47
N PRO A 46 6.19 -14.21 5.54
CA PRO A 46 5.62 -13.96 6.86
C PRO A 46 6.00 -12.56 7.36
N PHE A 47 5.08 -11.90 8.06
CA PHE A 47 5.36 -10.67 8.80
C PHE A 47 5.76 -11.06 10.23
N ASP A 48 7.03 -11.40 10.42
CA ASP A 48 7.60 -11.92 11.67
C ASP A 48 8.63 -10.98 12.32
N PHE A 49 8.81 -9.79 11.76
CA PHE A 49 9.77 -8.79 12.22
C PHE A 49 9.20 -7.78 13.23
N SER A 50 7.90 -7.84 13.53
CA SER A 50 7.23 -6.99 14.53
C SER A 50 5.89 -7.58 14.96
N GLU A 51 5.52 -7.37 16.23
CA GLU A 51 4.20 -7.71 16.79
C GLU A 51 3.21 -6.52 16.74
N TYR A 52 3.57 -5.41 16.09
CA TYR A 52 2.82 -4.15 16.12
C TYR A 52 1.32 -4.29 15.78
N TYR A 53 0.98 -5.21 14.88
CA TYR A 53 -0.40 -5.41 14.43
C TYR A 53 -1.11 -6.57 15.15
N THR A 54 -0.46 -7.27 16.08
CA THR A 54 -1.00 -8.52 16.64
C THR A 54 -2.30 -8.33 17.40
N ASP A 55 -2.42 -7.26 18.18
CA ASP A 55 -3.65 -6.97 18.95
C ASP A 55 -4.84 -6.62 18.04
N GLU A 56 -4.57 -6.00 16.89
CA GLU A 56 -5.59 -5.56 15.94
C GLU A 56 -5.93 -6.65 14.91
N MET A 57 -4.92 -7.16 14.21
CA MET A 57 -5.06 -8.05 13.04
C MET A 57 -4.88 -9.53 13.38
N GLY A 58 -4.43 -9.86 14.59
CA GLY A 58 -4.10 -11.22 15.01
C GLY A 58 -2.68 -11.67 14.62
N THR A 59 -2.44 -12.98 14.71
CA THR A 59 -1.13 -13.60 14.44
C THR A 59 -1.07 -14.22 13.03
N ASN A 60 0.10 -14.73 12.65
CA ASN A 60 0.35 -15.34 11.33
C ASN A 60 0.10 -14.36 10.17
N LEU A 61 0.47 -13.10 10.39
CA LEU A 61 0.37 -12.06 9.39
C LEU A 61 1.33 -12.36 8.25
N THR A 62 0.90 -12.02 7.05
CA THR A 62 1.65 -12.20 5.81
C THR A 62 1.83 -10.85 5.15
N LYS A 63 2.94 -10.67 4.44
CA LYS A 63 3.24 -9.45 3.70
C LYS A 63 3.56 -9.74 2.24
N GLN A 64 3.09 -8.84 1.37
CA GLN A 64 3.40 -8.85 -0.05
C GLN A 64 3.55 -7.41 -0.55
N MET A 65 4.49 -7.21 -1.46
CA MET A 65 4.65 -5.95 -2.19
C MET A 65 4.10 -6.08 -3.60
N VAL A 66 3.44 -5.03 -4.08
CA VAL A 66 2.92 -4.96 -5.45
C VAL A 66 3.35 -3.67 -6.13
N ALA A 67 3.44 -3.70 -7.45
CA ALA A 67 3.63 -2.52 -8.29
C ALA A 67 2.52 -2.43 -9.35
N PHE A 68 2.15 -1.19 -9.69
CA PHE A 68 1.04 -0.90 -10.58
C PHE A 68 1.54 -0.45 -11.96
N ARG A 69 0.88 -0.91 -13.03
CA ARG A 69 1.34 -0.75 -14.41
C ARG A 69 1.51 0.70 -14.85
N ARG A 70 0.51 1.54 -14.60
CA ARG A 70 0.51 2.93 -15.07
C ARG A 70 1.43 3.78 -14.20
N LEU A 71 2.25 4.60 -14.85
CA LEU A 71 2.93 5.70 -14.18
C LEU A 71 1.93 6.83 -13.93
N LEU A 72 1.93 7.37 -12.72
CA LEU A 72 0.97 8.39 -12.29
C LEU A 72 1.70 9.57 -11.65
N PRO A 73 1.08 10.76 -11.56
CA PRO A 73 1.70 11.91 -10.91
C PRO A 73 2.02 11.62 -9.43
N ALA A 74 3.17 12.09 -8.94
CA ALA A 74 3.60 11.83 -7.57
C ALA A 74 2.67 12.51 -6.54
N GLU A 75 2.07 13.63 -6.92
CA GLU A 75 1.07 14.38 -6.17
C GLU A 75 -0.22 13.59 -5.89
N SER A 76 -0.46 12.47 -6.57
CA SER A 76 -1.60 11.59 -6.30
C SER A 76 -1.41 10.71 -5.05
N LEU A 77 -0.22 10.67 -4.44
CA LEU A 77 0.06 9.82 -3.29
C LEU A 77 -0.86 10.05 -2.07
N PRO A 78 -1.20 11.29 -1.66
CA PRO A 78 -2.13 11.53 -0.56
C PRO A 78 -3.53 10.97 -0.84
N ASP A 79 -4.05 11.18 -2.05
CA ASP A 79 -5.37 10.67 -2.46
C ASP A 79 -5.39 9.14 -2.41
N PHE A 80 -4.30 8.51 -2.87
CA PHE A 80 -4.15 7.07 -2.78
C PHE A 80 -4.05 6.59 -1.33
N LYS A 81 -3.36 7.30 -0.43
CA LYS A 81 -3.34 6.92 0.99
C LYS A 81 -4.72 7.00 1.62
N MET A 82 -5.49 8.05 1.34
CA MET A 82 -6.87 8.16 1.83
C MET A 82 -7.73 7.01 1.31
N ALA A 83 -7.64 6.70 0.02
CA ALA A 83 -8.41 5.63 -0.59
C ALA A 83 -8.00 4.24 -0.07
N THR A 84 -6.71 3.98 0.18
CA THR A 84 -6.28 2.72 0.79
C THR A 84 -6.74 2.60 2.24
N ASN A 85 -6.74 3.70 3.02
CA ASN A 85 -7.32 3.70 4.37
C ASN A 85 -8.81 3.34 4.34
N THR A 86 -9.56 3.82 3.33
CA THR A 86 -10.97 3.41 3.14
C THR A 86 -11.08 1.93 2.84
N ILE A 87 -10.23 1.36 1.97
CA ILE A 87 -10.19 -0.08 1.71
C ILE A 87 -9.98 -0.86 3.01
N GLU A 88 -9.00 -0.47 3.83
CA GLU A 88 -8.74 -1.13 5.12
C GLU A 88 -9.97 -1.09 6.04
N ALA A 89 -10.64 0.05 6.13
CA ALA A 89 -11.85 0.22 6.93
C ALA A 89 -13.01 -0.64 6.41
N ASP A 90 -13.25 -0.67 5.10
CA ASP A 90 -14.32 -1.45 4.46
C ASP A 90 -14.17 -2.96 4.73
N TYR A 91 -12.93 -3.44 4.83
CA TYR A 91 -12.63 -4.84 5.11
C TYR A 91 -12.34 -5.13 6.58
N SER A 92 -12.55 -4.17 7.49
CA SER A 92 -12.40 -4.40 8.92
C SER A 92 -13.56 -5.22 9.49
N LEU A 93 -13.31 -6.01 10.54
CA LEU A 93 -14.32 -6.80 11.23
C LEU A 93 -14.30 -6.43 12.71
N ASN A 94 -15.46 -6.08 13.29
CA ASN A 94 -15.56 -5.62 14.68
C ASN A 94 -14.58 -4.48 15.02
N HIS A 95 -14.40 -3.54 14.09
CA HIS A 95 -13.43 -2.42 14.18
C HIS A 95 -11.96 -2.80 14.13
N ASN A 96 -11.64 -4.08 13.94
CA ASN A 96 -10.27 -4.55 13.77
C ASN A 96 -9.94 -4.70 12.28
N ARG A 97 -8.85 -4.07 11.83
CA ARG A 97 -8.37 -4.27 10.47
C ARG A 97 -7.96 -5.72 10.26
N ARG A 98 -8.12 -6.17 9.02
CA ARG A 98 -7.57 -7.45 8.53
C ARG A 98 -6.44 -7.26 7.53
N VAL A 99 -6.25 -6.02 7.07
CA VAL A 99 -5.24 -5.63 6.10
C VAL A 99 -4.73 -4.24 6.45
N ASN A 100 -3.44 -4.02 6.23
CA ASN A 100 -2.79 -2.72 6.23
C ASN A 100 -2.14 -2.54 4.85
N ILE A 101 -2.43 -1.42 4.19
CA ILE A 101 -2.03 -1.08 2.83
C ILE A 101 -1.30 0.25 2.87
N ASP A 102 0.02 0.20 2.68
CA ASP A 102 0.86 1.37 2.64
C ASP A 102 1.29 1.68 1.20
N PRO A 103 0.63 2.63 0.53
CA PRO A 103 1.02 3.05 -0.81
C PRO A 103 2.28 3.91 -0.77
N GLY A 104 3.03 3.81 -1.85
CA GLY A 104 4.20 4.62 -2.10
C GLY A 104 4.50 4.70 -3.59
N TYR A 105 5.58 5.36 -3.94
CA TYR A 105 6.07 5.35 -5.31
C TYR A 105 7.59 5.25 -5.37
N ILE A 106 8.08 4.73 -6.49
CA ILE A 106 9.48 4.69 -6.84
C ILE A 106 9.71 5.48 -8.14
N CYS A 107 10.81 6.22 -8.17
CA CYS A 107 11.35 6.81 -9.38
C CYS A 107 12.88 6.65 -9.37
N ALA A 108 13.55 7.05 -10.46
CA ALA A 108 15.00 6.91 -10.58
C ALA A 108 15.81 7.56 -9.45
N ALA A 109 15.23 8.54 -8.74
CA ALA A 109 15.92 9.28 -7.68
C ALA A 109 15.57 8.84 -6.26
N LYS A 110 14.39 8.22 -6.03
CA LYS A 110 13.89 7.96 -4.68
C LYS A 110 12.79 6.92 -4.62
N LEU A 111 12.65 6.35 -3.43
CA LEU A 111 11.49 5.61 -2.96
C LEU A 111 10.78 6.48 -1.91
N VAL A 112 9.47 6.62 -2.01
CA VAL A 112 8.64 7.41 -1.08
C VAL A 112 7.47 6.57 -0.62
N LEU A 113 7.25 6.49 0.69
CA LEU A 113 6.10 5.80 1.30
C LEU A 113 5.20 6.83 1.97
N ALA A 114 3.88 6.68 1.83
CA ALA A 114 2.93 7.47 2.60
C ALA A 114 2.79 6.88 4.01
N THR A 115 3.09 7.69 5.02
CA THR A 115 2.85 7.36 6.43
C THR A 115 1.95 8.43 7.04
N THR A 116 1.03 8.00 7.91
CA THR A 116 0.29 8.89 8.82
C THR A 116 0.90 8.91 10.21
N LYS A 117 1.98 8.17 10.42
CA LYS A 117 2.76 8.14 11.64
C LYS A 117 3.96 9.07 11.45
N ASP A 118 4.05 10.10 12.29
CA ASP A 118 5.34 10.71 12.57
C ASP A 118 6.09 9.75 13.50
N TYR A 119 7.41 9.60 13.33
CA TYR A 119 8.20 8.78 14.25
C TYR A 119 8.06 9.37 15.66
N ASP A 120 7.40 8.64 16.56
CA ASP A 120 7.44 8.89 18.00
C ASP A 120 8.78 8.41 18.60
#